data_AF-A0A9E7FFI8-F1
#
_entry.id   AF-A0A9E7FFI8-F1
#
_cell.length_a   1.000
_cell.length_b   1.000
_cell.length_c   1.000
_cell.angle_alpha   90.00
_cell.angle_beta   90.00
_cell.angle_gamma   90.00
#
_symmetry.space_group_name_H-M   'P 1'
#
loop_
_entity.id
_entity.type
_entity.pdbx_description
1 polymer ?
#
loop_
_entity_poly.entity_id
_entity_poly.type
_entity_poly.pdbx_seq_one_letter_code
_entity_poly.pdbx_strand_id
1 'polypeptide(L)'
;MSCSPSSGSGEDEGVDAYRKGGYHAVRVGDAFAGGRYVAQRKLGWGHFSTVWLAYDTLSSKFVALKIQKSAKEYTQAALHEMELLSAIADGDPSNSKCVVRLLDHFMHAGPNGQHYCLVVESLGDSLLRLIRYNRNKGIGLNRVKTICRSILVGLDYLHRELGIIHTDLKPENVLLVSTINPAKDPVRSKFTPILERPEGYPNGGYPFGMNQKKLKIMTRRALVKISKRRMSMGGYVEMERSMDGIDLRCKVVDFGNACLFDKQISDDIQTRQYRAPEVIIGLGYSFSVDMWSFACIAFELATGDLLFAPKNSPEFTEDEDHLALMMELLGRMPRKVTPFCLLTSLFI
;
A
#
# COMPACT_ATOMS: atom_id res chain seq x y z
N MET A 1 -11.61 28.34 9.23
CA MET A 1 -12.23 27.11 9.76
C MET A 1 -11.31 25.96 9.37
N SER A 2 -10.58 25.42 10.34
CA SER A 2 -9.48 24.48 10.16
C SER A 2 -9.98 23.05 10.42
N CYS A 3 -9.85 22.18 9.43
CA CYS A 3 -10.07 20.74 9.57
C CYS A 3 -8.71 20.03 9.46
N SER A 4 -8.21 19.52 10.58
CA SER A 4 -7.09 18.59 10.63
C SER A 4 -7.57 17.18 10.29
N PRO A 5 -6.89 16.41 9.41
CA PRO A 5 -7.23 15.01 9.20
C PRO A 5 -6.70 14.18 10.38
N SER A 6 -7.63 13.61 11.16
CA SER A 6 -7.32 12.68 12.23
C SER A 6 -6.82 11.36 11.64
N SER A 7 -5.65 10.91 12.08
CA SER A 7 -5.06 9.60 11.84
C SER A 7 -5.94 8.48 12.45
N GLY A 8 -6.80 7.89 11.62
CA GLY A 8 -7.68 6.78 11.96
C GLY A 8 -7.00 5.43 11.75
N SER A 9 -6.40 4.87 12.80
CA SER A 9 -5.94 3.49 12.79
C SER A 9 -7.13 2.52 12.88
N GLY A 10 -7.44 1.82 11.79
CA GLY A 10 -8.37 0.68 11.73
C GLY A 10 -9.69 1.00 11.05
N GLU A 11 -9.66 1.20 9.74
CA GLU A 11 -10.81 1.69 8.98
C GLU A 11 -11.58 0.52 8.35
N ASP A 12 -12.83 0.35 8.75
CA ASP A 12 -13.88 -0.16 7.88
C ASP A 12 -14.26 1.00 6.93
N GLU A 13 -14.67 0.74 5.70
CA GLU A 13 -15.05 1.80 4.75
C GLU A 13 -16.18 2.70 5.28
N GLY A 14 -16.91 2.19 6.28
CA GLY A 14 -18.10 2.78 6.82
C GLY A 14 -19.25 2.58 5.83
N VAL A 15 -20.36 2.02 6.30
CA VAL A 15 -21.56 1.84 5.46
C VAL A 15 -22.00 3.18 4.83
N ASP A 16 -21.76 4.30 5.54
CA ASP A 16 -22.08 5.65 5.10
C ASP A 16 -21.31 6.11 3.84
N ALA A 17 -20.18 5.48 3.50
CA ALA A 17 -19.42 5.81 2.30
C ALA A 17 -20.05 5.20 1.02
N TYR A 18 -20.93 4.20 1.14
CA TYR A 18 -21.68 3.59 0.04
C TYR A 18 -22.98 4.33 -0.26
N ARG A 19 -22.85 5.60 -0.64
CA ARG A 19 -23.98 6.51 -0.92
C ARG A 19 -23.84 7.17 -2.28
N LYS A 20 -24.86 7.92 -2.70
CA LYS A 20 -24.76 8.77 -3.90
C LYS A 20 -23.53 9.68 -3.83
N GLY A 21 -22.68 9.63 -4.85
CA GLY A 21 -21.38 10.32 -4.89
C GLY A 21 -20.21 9.56 -4.23
N GLY A 22 -20.51 8.52 -3.43
CA GLY A 22 -19.52 7.71 -2.74
C GLY A 22 -19.10 6.47 -3.52
N TYR A 23 -18.78 5.38 -2.80
CA TYR A 23 -18.37 4.12 -3.39
C TYR A 23 -19.53 3.42 -4.11
N HIS A 24 -19.21 2.63 -5.13
CA HIS A 24 -20.15 1.68 -5.72
C HIS A 24 -20.22 0.41 -4.86
N ALA A 25 -21.43 -0.06 -4.52
CA ALA A 25 -21.62 -1.29 -3.77
C ALA A 25 -21.52 -2.51 -4.70
N VAL A 26 -20.39 -3.22 -4.64
CA VAL A 26 -20.10 -4.41 -5.45
C VAL A 26 -20.31 -5.68 -4.62
N ARG A 27 -20.84 -6.73 -5.26
CA ARG A 27 -20.95 -8.09 -4.73
C ARG A 27 -20.17 -9.06 -5.61
N VAL A 28 -19.78 -10.19 -5.01
CA VAL A 28 -19.20 -11.31 -5.76
C VAL A 28 -20.24 -11.81 -6.76
N GLY A 29 -19.83 -11.96 -8.02
CA GLY A 29 -20.70 -12.34 -9.14
C GLY A 29 -21.25 -11.15 -9.92
N ASP A 30 -21.11 -9.91 -9.45
CA ASP A 30 -21.55 -8.74 -10.20
C ASP A 30 -20.80 -8.61 -11.52
N ALA A 31 -21.54 -8.25 -12.57
CA ALA A 31 -21.06 -8.17 -13.94
C ALA A 31 -20.88 -6.70 -14.37
N PHE A 32 -19.74 -6.41 -14.98
CA PHE A 32 -19.38 -5.10 -15.51
C PHE A 32 -19.09 -5.17 -17.03
N ALA A 33 -19.22 -4.05 -17.71
CA ALA A 33 -19.00 -3.91 -19.16
C ALA A 33 -19.70 -5.01 -19.99
N GLY A 34 -21.02 -5.14 -19.82
CA GLY A 34 -21.82 -6.12 -20.58
C GLY A 34 -21.55 -7.59 -20.22
N GLY A 35 -21.03 -7.89 -19.02
CA GLY A 35 -20.71 -9.25 -18.60
C GLY A 35 -19.27 -9.69 -18.88
N ARG A 36 -18.44 -8.77 -19.39
CA ARG A 36 -17.02 -9.05 -19.61
C ARG A 36 -16.28 -9.27 -18.29
N TYR A 37 -16.45 -8.38 -17.32
CA TYR A 37 -15.71 -8.45 -16.05
C TYR A 37 -16.64 -8.90 -14.93
N VAL A 38 -16.36 -10.06 -14.34
CA VAL A 38 -17.18 -10.63 -13.24
C VAL A 38 -16.41 -10.53 -11.93
N ALA A 39 -16.93 -9.76 -10.97
CA ALA A 39 -16.29 -9.54 -9.68
C ALA A 39 -16.16 -10.83 -8.86
N GLN A 40 -14.98 -11.08 -8.30
CA GLN A 40 -14.64 -12.33 -7.59
C GLN A 40 -14.41 -12.10 -6.10
N ARG A 41 -13.55 -11.14 -5.77
CA ARG A 41 -13.28 -10.74 -4.39
C ARG A 41 -12.73 -9.34 -4.34
N LYS A 42 -12.93 -8.66 -3.21
CA LYS A 42 -12.29 -7.38 -2.96
C LYS A 42 -10.80 -7.56 -2.69
N LEU A 43 -9.97 -6.72 -3.31
CA LEU A 43 -8.52 -6.69 -3.10
C LEU A 43 -8.12 -5.59 -2.13
N GLY A 44 -8.82 -4.47 -2.16
CA GLY A 44 -8.55 -3.34 -1.29
C GLY A 44 -9.50 -2.17 -1.55
N TRP A 45 -9.27 -1.09 -0.83
CA TRP A 45 -9.98 0.17 -0.98
C TRP A 45 -9.09 1.29 -0.45
N GLY A 46 -9.37 2.50 -0.87
CA GLY A 46 -8.69 3.70 -0.40
C GLY A 46 -9.61 4.90 -0.54
N HIS A 47 -9.10 6.09 -0.23
CA HIS A 47 -9.91 7.30 -0.15
C HIS A 47 -10.75 7.59 -1.42
N PHE A 48 -10.30 7.15 -2.60
CA PHE A 48 -10.92 7.48 -3.89
C PHE A 48 -11.67 6.32 -4.57
N SER A 49 -11.39 5.07 -4.19
CA SER A 49 -11.87 3.90 -4.94
C SER A 49 -11.91 2.61 -4.13
N THR A 50 -12.56 1.62 -4.72
CA THR A 50 -12.40 0.21 -4.32
C THR A 50 -11.74 -0.57 -5.44
N VAL A 51 -10.97 -1.61 -5.09
CA VAL A 51 -10.28 -2.47 -6.05
C VAL A 51 -10.74 -3.91 -5.86
N TRP A 52 -11.12 -4.55 -6.95
CA TRP A 52 -11.69 -5.89 -6.99
C TRP A 52 -10.90 -6.79 -7.93
N LEU A 53 -10.68 -8.03 -7.53
CA LEU A 53 -10.30 -9.09 -8.45
C LEU A 53 -11.54 -9.40 -9.29
N ALA A 54 -11.41 -9.34 -10.61
CA ALA A 54 -12.46 -9.72 -11.54
C ALA A 54 -11.93 -10.77 -12.53
N TYR A 55 -12.83 -11.58 -13.06
CA TYR A 55 -12.54 -12.50 -14.15
C TYR A 55 -12.97 -11.85 -15.47
N ASP A 56 -12.04 -11.68 -16.41
CA ASP A 56 -12.32 -11.23 -17.78
C ASP A 56 -12.74 -12.45 -18.61
N THR A 57 -14.02 -12.50 -18.97
CA THR A 57 -14.63 -13.61 -19.71
C THR A 57 -14.15 -13.69 -21.16
N LEU A 58 -13.64 -12.60 -21.74
CA LEU A 58 -13.11 -12.60 -23.10
C LEU A 58 -11.69 -13.18 -23.15
N SER A 59 -10.80 -12.70 -22.26
CA SER A 59 -9.41 -13.16 -22.25
C SER A 59 -9.17 -14.41 -21.40
N SER A 60 -10.19 -14.88 -20.65
CA SER A 60 -10.11 -15.98 -19.69
C SER A 60 -8.98 -15.80 -18.65
N LYS A 61 -8.81 -14.56 -18.18
CA LYS A 61 -7.77 -14.17 -17.22
C LYS A 61 -8.36 -13.36 -16.08
N PHE A 62 -7.68 -13.40 -14.93
CA PHE A 62 -7.98 -12.49 -13.84
C PHE A 62 -7.38 -11.11 -14.09
N VAL A 63 -8.13 -10.08 -13.70
CA VAL A 63 -7.76 -8.66 -13.78
C VAL A 63 -8.08 -7.98 -12.45
N ALA A 64 -7.47 -6.82 -12.21
CA ALA A 64 -7.86 -5.94 -11.12
C ALA A 64 -8.74 -4.81 -11.66
N LEU A 65 -9.97 -4.73 -11.15
CA LEU A 65 -10.98 -3.73 -11.46
C LEU A 65 -10.99 -2.66 -10.37
N LYS A 66 -10.47 -1.48 -10.66
CA LYS A 66 -10.50 -0.30 -9.79
C LYS A 66 -11.72 0.55 -10.14
N ILE A 67 -12.60 0.78 -9.16
CA ILE A 67 -13.88 1.49 -9.32
C ILE A 67 -13.82 2.77 -8.50
N GLN A 68 -13.82 3.91 -9.18
CA GLN A 68 -13.74 5.24 -8.58
C GLN A 68 -15.07 5.64 -7.91
N LYS A 69 -15.01 6.50 -6.90
CA LYS A 69 -16.20 7.16 -6.34
C LYS A 69 -16.92 8.01 -7.42
N SER A 70 -18.23 8.19 -7.27
CA SER A 70 -19.07 8.83 -8.31
C SER A 70 -19.27 10.34 -8.17
N ALA A 71 -18.80 10.96 -7.07
CA ALA A 71 -18.94 12.41 -6.90
C ALA A 71 -18.12 13.16 -7.95
N LYS A 72 -18.66 14.28 -8.44
CA LYS A 72 -18.03 15.08 -9.51
C LYS A 72 -16.64 15.60 -9.14
N GLU A 73 -16.39 15.82 -7.85
CA GLU A 73 -15.07 16.22 -7.33
C GLU A 73 -13.97 15.17 -7.60
N TYR A 74 -14.33 13.89 -7.77
CA TYR A 74 -13.37 12.82 -8.09
C TYR A 74 -13.21 12.57 -9.58
N THR A 75 -14.06 13.15 -10.44
CA THR A 75 -14.03 12.91 -11.89
C THR A 75 -12.70 13.31 -12.52
N GLN A 76 -12.18 14.49 -12.17
CA GLN A 76 -10.93 14.98 -12.75
C GLN A 76 -9.75 14.10 -12.34
N ALA A 77 -9.68 13.70 -11.06
CA ALA A 77 -8.65 12.78 -10.57
C ALA A 77 -8.73 11.41 -11.28
N ALA A 78 -9.95 10.89 -11.50
CA ALA A 78 -10.16 9.63 -12.20
C ALA A 78 -9.73 9.67 -13.67
N LEU A 79 -10.06 10.76 -14.38
CA LEU A 79 -9.66 10.97 -15.77
C LEU A 79 -8.14 11.17 -15.90
N HIS A 80 -7.55 11.95 -15.00
CA HIS A 80 -6.11 12.16 -14.95
C HIS A 80 -5.35 10.84 -14.73
N GLU A 81 -5.79 10.02 -13.78
CA GLU A 81 -5.21 8.69 -13.56
C GLU A 81 -5.34 7.80 -14.80
N MET A 82 -6.49 7.82 -15.47
CA MET A 82 -6.73 7.09 -16.72
C MET A 82 -5.78 7.52 -17.85
N GLU A 83 -5.56 8.82 -18.00
CA GLU A 83 -4.66 9.39 -19.01
C GLU A 83 -3.21 8.96 -18.77
N LEU A 84 -2.73 9.07 -17.53
CA LEU A 84 -1.38 8.62 -17.15
C LEU A 84 -1.20 7.13 -17.42
N LEU A 85 -2.16 6.31 -16.98
CA LEU A 85 -2.11 4.85 -17.16
C LEU A 85 -2.19 4.43 -18.63
N SER A 86 -2.90 5.19 -19.47
CA SER A 86 -2.94 4.95 -20.91
C SER A 86 -1.58 5.25 -21.55
N ALA A 87 -0.97 6.40 -21.22
CA ALA A 87 0.38 6.74 -21.71
C ALA A 87 1.44 5.70 -21.29
N ILE A 88 1.36 5.21 -20.06
CA ILE A 88 2.21 4.12 -19.55
C ILE A 88 2.01 2.84 -20.36
N ALA A 89 0.77 2.45 -20.64
CA ALA A 89 0.48 1.23 -21.40
C ALA A 89 0.93 1.32 -22.87
N ASP A 90 0.76 2.49 -23.50
CA ASP A 90 1.12 2.74 -24.89
C ASP A 90 2.63 2.80 -25.10
N GLY A 91 3.37 3.38 -24.15
CA GLY A 91 4.83 3.45 -24.21
C GLY A 91 5.56 2.16 -23.84
N ASP A 92 4.87 1.15 -23.28
CA ASP A 92 5.43 -0.18 -23.00
C ASP A 92 4.54 -1.33 -23.53
N PRO A 93 4.44 -1.51 -24.86
CA PRO A 93 3.66 -2.62 -25.44
C PRO A 93 4.13 -4.00 -24.97
N SER A 94 5.42 -4.12 -24.63
CA SER A 94 6.08 -5.35 -24.16
C SER A 94 5.78 -5.70 -22.71
N ASN A 95 5.25 -4.76 -21.93
CA ASN A 95 5.00 -4.88 -20.50
C ASN A 95 6.26 -5.26 -19.68
N SER A 96 7.41 -4.71 -20.04
CA SER A 96 8.73 -5.01 -19.46
C SER A 96 9.28 -3.94 -18.51
N LYS A 97 8.65 -2.75 -18.44
CA LYS A 97 9.13 -1.59 -17.67
C LYS A 97 8.80 -1.64 -16.18
N CYS A 98 8.32 -2.76 -15.65
CA CYS A 98 8.01 -2.92 -14.22
C CYS A 98 7.01 -1.88 -13.68
N VAL A 99 6.06 -1.43 -14.51
CA VAL A 99 4.93 -0.58 -14.12
C VAL A 99 3.63 -1.30 -14.47
N VAL A 100 2.58 -1.12 -13.67
CA VAL A 100 1.27 -1.74 -13.93
C VAL A 100 0.70 -1.30 -15.28
N ARG A 101 0.16 -2.26 -16.04
CA ARG A 101 -0.46 -1.98 -17.33
C ARG A 101 -1.98 -1.82 -17.22
N LEU A 102 -2.49 -0.73 -17.81
CA LEU A 102 -3.92 -0.58 -18.12
C LEU A 102 -4.31 -1.49 -19.28
N LEU A 103 -5.39 -2.24 -19.09
CA LEU A 103 -5.92 -3.19 -20.07
C LEU A 103 -7.22 -2.68 -20.71
N ASP A 104 -8.03 -1.97 -19.94
CA ASP A 104 -9.32 -1.42 -20.37
C ASP A 104 -9.78 -0.32 -19.42
N HIS A 105 -10.69 0.53 -19.87
CA HIS A 105 -11.37 1.51 -19.04
C HIS A 105 -12.81 1.70 -19.54
N PHE A 106 -13.74 1.93 -18.62
CA PHE A 106 -15.15 2.16 -18.98
C PHE A 106 -15.87 2.93 -17.88
N MET A 107 -17.07 3.41 -18.20
CA MET A 107 -17.97 4.03 -17.23
C MET A 107 -19.05 3.04 -16.83
N HIS A 108 -19.29 2.91 -15.52
CA HIS A 108 -20.33 2.04 -14.96
C HIS A 108 -21.42 2.87 -14.29
N ALA A 109 -22.66 2.69 -14.73
CA ALA A 109 -23.84 3.27 -14.10
C ALA A 109 -24.31 2.39 -12.94
N GLY A 110 -24.12 2.86 -11.72
CA GLY A 110 -24.57 2.19 -10.50
C GLY A 110 -25.62 2.99 -9.73
N PRO A 111 -26.19 2.44 -8.64
CA PRO A 111 -27.19 3.13 -7.83
C PRO A 111 -26.66 4.43 -7.18
N ASN A 112 -25.34 4.51 -7.00
CA ASN A 112 -24.66 5.64 -6.37
C ASN A 112 -24.16 6.70 -7.38
N GLY A 113 -24.34 6.48 -8.68
CA GLY A 113 -23.95 7.41 -9.74
C GLY A 113 -23.17 6.75 -10.87
N GLN A 114 -22.47 7.57 -11.66
CA GLN A 114 -21.56 7.10 -12.70
C GLN A 114 -20.17 6.91 -12.10
N HIS A 115 -19.59 5.73 -12.30
CA HIS A 115 -18.29 5.36 -11.74
C HIS A 115 -17.30 5.08 -12.87
N TYR A 116 -16.16 5.77 -12.87
CA TYR A 116 -15.05 5.42 -13.75
C TYR A 116 -14.41 4.12 -13.26
N CYS A 117 -14.24 3.18 -14.18
CA CYS A 117 -13.68 1.87 -13.94
C CYS A 117 -12.40 1.70 -14.75
N LEU A 118 -11.31 1.35 -14.07
CA LEU A 118 -10.02 1.05 -14.67
C LEU A 118 -9.76 -0.45 -14.50
N VAL A 119 -9.40 -1.12 -15.58
CA VAL A 119 -9.03 -2.53 -15.58
C VAL A 119 -7.54 -2.63 -15.81
N VAL A 120 -6.82 -3.13 -14.82
CA VAL A 120 -5.38 -3.34 -14.89
C VAL A 120 -5.03 -4.82 -14.76
N GLU A 121 -3.82 -5.19 -15.15
CA GLU A 121 -3.34 -6.56 -14.95
C GLU A 121 -3.44 -6.99 -13.49
N SER A 122 -3.83 -8.25 -13.25
CA SER A 122 -3.85 -8.79 -11.89
C SER A 122 -2.43 -9.03 -11.40
N LEU A 123 -2.08 -8.39 -10.29
CA LEU A 123 -0.81 -8.59 -9.59
C LEU A 123 -0.99 -9.35 -8.27
N GLY A 124 0.11 -9.59 -7.60
CA GLY A 124 0.22 -10.32 -6.35
C GLY A 124 0.15 -9.45 -5.10
N ASP A 125 0.87 -9.88 -4.06
CA ASP A 125 0.89 -9.19 -2.78
C ASP A 125 1.80 -7.95 -2.82
N SER A 126 1.48 -6.94 -2.00
CA SER A 126 2.32 -5.75 -1.85
C SER A 126 3.61 -6.03 -1.10
N LEU A 127 4.62 -5.17 -1.28
CA LEU A 127 5.85 -5.25 -0.50
C LEU A 127 5.59 -5.05 1.00
N LEU A 128 4.59 -4.24 1.40
CA LEU A 128 4.16 -4.16 2.80
C LEU A 128 3.76 -5.54 3.34
N ARG A 129 3.00 -6.32 2.56
CA ARG A 129 2.62 -7.67 2.95
C ARG A 129 3.82 -8.61 2.98
N LEU A 130 4.81 -8.45 2.10
CA LEU A 130 6.06 -9.20 2.14
C LEU A 130 6.87 -8.90 3.42
N ILE A 131 7.01 -7.61 3.79
CA ILE A 131 7.71 -7.17 5.01
C ILE A 131 7.05 -7.78 6.25
N ARG A 132 5.72 -7.69 6.34
CA ARG A 132 4.93 -8.29 7.41
C ARG A 132 4.98 -9.82 7.39
N TYR A 133 5.05 -10.43 6.21
CA TYR A 133 5.25 -11.86 6.06
C TYR A 133 6.58 -12.27 6.67
N ASN A 134 7.65 -11.50 6.48
CA ASN A 134 8.94 -11.75 7.10
C ASN A 134 9.07 -11.20 8.54
N ARG A 135 7.94 -10.91 9.20
CA ARG A 135 7.88 -10.41 10.59
C ARG A 135 8.74 -9.16 10.84
N ASN A 136 8.87 -8.26 9.86
CA ASN A 136 9.64 -7.02 9.98
C ASN A 136 11.11 -7.25 10.39
N LYS A 137 11.75 -8.33 9.90
CA LYS A 137 13.17 -8.62 10.17
C LYS A 137 14.12 -8.26 9.02
N GLY A 138 13.62 -7.63 7.97
CA GLY A 138 14.34 -7.40 6.72
C GLY A 138 14.50 -8.67 5.86
N ILE A 139 14.45 -8.54 4.53
CA ILE A 139 14.32 -9.69 3.61
C ILE A 139 15.66 -10.23 3.06
N GLY A 140 16.78 -9.66 3.51
CA GLY A 140 18.12 -10.01 3.06
C GLY A 140 18.53 -9.33 1.73
N LEU A 141 19.78 -8.88 1.67
CA LEU A 141 20.25 -7.93 0.65
C LEU A 141 20.10 -8.40 -0.81
N ASN A 142 20.24 -9.70 -1.10
CA ASN A 142 20.07 -10.19 -2.47
C ASN A 142 18.62 -10.04 -2.96
N ARG A 143 17.64 -10.26 -2.06
CA ARG A 143 16.22 -10.08 -2.36
C ARG A 143 15.89 -8.59 -2.48
N VAL A 144 16.43 -7.76 -1.59
CA VAL A 144 16.32 -6.29 -1.67
C VAL A 144 16.83 -5.78 -3.03
N LYS A 145 18.03 -6.17 -3.45
CA LYS A 145 18.61 -5.77 -4.75
C LYS A 145 17.72 -6.14 -5.94
N THR A 146 17.07 -7.31 -5.89
CA THR A 146 16.17 -7.77 -6.96
C THR A 146 14.94 -6.86 -7.07
N ILE A 147 14.31 -6.56 -5.94
CA ILE A 147 13.14 -5.66 -5.88
C ILE A 147 13.55 -4.24 -6.29
N CYS A 148 14.67 -3.74 -5.75
CA CYS A 148 15.17 -2.42 -6.08
C CYS A 148 15.43 -2.26 -7.59
N ARG A 149 15.97 -3.29 -8.25
CA ARG A 149 16.16 -3.27 -9.70
C ARG A 149 14.84 -3.09 -10.44
N SER A 150 13.78 -3.81 -10.07
CA SER A 150 12.46 -3.66 -10.69
C SER A 150 11.87 -2.26 -10.46
N ILE A 151 11.96 -1.72 -9.24
CA ILE A 151 11.47 -0.36 -8.95
C ILE A 151 12.24 0.68 -9.77
N LEU A 152 13.57 0.58 -9.83
CA LEU A 152 14.41 1.52 -10.59
C LEU A 152 14.15 1.45 -12.10
N VAL A 153 13.88 0.28 -12.67
CA VAL A 153 13.45 0.15 -14.07
C VAL A 153 12.13 0.90 -14.31
N GLY A 154 11.18 0.80 -13.38
CA GLY A 154 9.91 1.53 -13.44
C GLY A 154 10.09 3.04 -13.32
N LEU A 155 10.89 3.50 -12.35
CA LEU A 155 11.15 4.93 -12.16
C LEU A 155 11.91 5.54 -13.34
N ASP A 156 12.92 4.85 -13.89
CA ASP A 156 13.67 5.32 -15.06
C ASP A 156 12.73 5.54 -16.26
N TYR A 157 11.81 4.60 -16.49
CA TYR A 157 10.78 4.71 -17.52
C TYR A 157 9.83 5.89 -17.28
N LEU A 158 9.25 5.99 -16.08
CA LEU A 158 8.31 7.07 -15.73
C LEU A 158 8.97 8.45 -15.85
N HIS A 159 10.18 8.61 -15.31
CA HIS A 159 10.85 9.90 -15.23
C HIS A 159 11.40 10.36 -16.57
N ARG A 160 12.11 9.48 -17.28
CA ARG A 160 12.88 9.89 -18.48
C ARG A 160 12.11 9.75 -19.77
N GLU A 161 11.23 8.76 -19.88
CA GLU A 161 10.48 8.52 -21.11
C GLU A 161 9.11 9.22 -21.08
N LEU A 162 8.46 9.29 -19.92
CA LEU A 162 7.09 9.84 -19.80
C LEU A 162 6.99 11.18 -19.07
N GLY A 163 8.01 11.60 -18.33
CA GLY A 163 7.96 12.82 -17.51
C GLY A 163 6.93 12.75 -16.36
N ILE A 164 6.60 11.55 -15.90
CA ILE A 164 5.65 11.29 -14.81
C ILE A 164 6.42 11.23 -13.48
N ILE A 165 5.89 11.86 -12.44
CA ILE A 165 6.33 11.73 -11.05
C ILE A 165 5.25 10.92 -10.31
N HIS A 166 5.62 9.87 -9.60
CA HIS A 166 4.67 9.00 -8.90
C HIS A 166 4.09 9.67 -7.64
N THR A 167 4.92 10.41 -6.90
CA THR A 167 4.58 11.23 -5.73
C THR A 167 4.06 10.50 -4.48
N ASP A 168 3.82 9.19 -4.53
CA ASP A 168 3.34 8.38 -3.39
C ASP A 168 3.91 6.96 -3.41
N LEU A 169 5.22 6.86 -3.69
CA LEU A 169 5.91 5.57 -3.71
C LEU A 169 6.12 5.07 -2.27
N LYS A 170 5.60 3.88 -1.99
CA LYS A 170 5.65 3.20 -0.68
C LYS A 170 5.49 1.69 -0.87
N PRO A 171 5.78 0.83 0.12
CA PRO A 171 5.68 -0.62 -0.02
C PRO A 171 4.28 -1.13 -0.39
N GLU A 172 3.22 -0.37 -0.09
CA GLU A 172 1.85 -0.66 -0.51
C GLU A 172 1.65 -0.52 -2.02
N ASN A 173 2.35 0.43 -2.64
CA ASN A 173 2.24 0.81 -4.05
C ASN A 173 3.28 0.12 -4.94
N VAL A 174 3.90 -0.96 -4.42
CA VAL A 174 4.73 -1.86 -5.21
C VAL A 174 4.23 -3.28 -4.98
N LEU A 175 3.75 -3.93 -6.05
CA LEU A 175 3.15 -5.27 -5.98
C LEU A 175 4.07 -6.29 -6.64
N LEU A 176 4.18 -7.46 -6.02
CA LEU A 176 4.80 -8.63 -6.64
C LEU A 176 3.97 -9.08 -7.85
N VAL A 177 4.60 -9.71 -8.85
CA VAL A 177 3.87 -10.29 -10.00
C VAL A 177 3.07 -11.54 -9.62
N SER A 178 3.32 -12.11 -8.45
CA SER A 178 2.64 -13.31 -7.95
C SER A 178 2.28 -13.19 -6.47
N THR A 179 1.25 -13.93 -6.05
CA THR A 179 0.83 -13.97 -4.64
C THR A 179 1.76 -14.87 -3.83
N ILE A 180 2.05 -14.45 -2.60
CA ILE A 180 2.82 -15.24 -1.64
C ILE A 180 1.93 -16.43 -1.25
N ASN A 181 2.41 -17.65 -1.48
CA ASN A 181 1.72 -18.87 -1.07
C ASN A 181 2.29 -19.39 0.25
N PRO A 182 1.61 -19.21 1.39
CA PRO A 182 2.13 -19.66 2.68
C PRO A 182 2.21 -21.19 2.82
N ALA A 183 1.51 -21.95 1.97
CA ALA A 183 1.60 -23.42 1.96
C ALA A 183 2.92 -23.91 1.34
N LYS A 184 3.58 -23.08 0.52
CA LYS A 184 4.92 -23.36 0.01
C LYS A 184 6.03 -22.99 0.98
N ASP A 185 5.69 -22.43 2.15
CA ASP A 185 6.66 -22.18 3.21
C ASP A 185 7.16 -23.53 3.76
N PRO A 186 8.44 -23.89 3.59
CA PRO A 186 9.00 -25.13 4.14
C PRO A 186 8.83 -25.27 5.65
N VAL A 187 8.57 -24.17 6.38
CA VAL A 187 8.29 -24.18 7.82
C VAL A 187 6.84 -24.55 8.13
N ARG A 188 5.87 -24.17 7.27
CA ARG A 188 4.45 -24.56 7.43
C ARG A 188 4.10 -25.88 6.75
N SER A 189 4.73 -26.20 5.62
CA SER A 189 4.47 -27.44 4.87
C SER A 189 4.92 -28.71 5.60
N LYS A 190 5.82 -28.61 6.58
CA LYS A 190 6.17 -29.71 7.50
C LYS A 190 5.09 -30.01 8.55
N PHE A 191 4.07 -29.15 8.67
CA PHE A 191 2.86 -29.42 9.44
C PHE A 191 1.73 -29.80 8.47
N THR A 192 1.69 -31.05 8.05
CA THR A 192 0.42 -31.64 7.60
C THR A 192 -0.53 -31.66 8.80
N PRO A 193 -1.71 -31.00 8.75
CA PRO A 193 -2.71 -31.27 9.76
C PRO A 193 -3.19 -32.71 9.53
N ILE A 194 -2.92 -33.58 10.50
CA ILE A 194 -3.61 -34.86 10.62
C ILE A 194 -5.07 -34.52 10.94
N LEU A 195 -5.86 -34.28 9.90
CA LEU A 195 -7.31 -34.35 9.97
C LEU A 195 -7.68 -35.80 9.65
N GLU A 196 -7.50 -36.68 10.63
CA GLU A 196 -8.38 -37.84 10.70
C GLU A 196 -9.80 -37.30 10.91
N ARG A 197 -10.68 -37.57 9.95
CA ARG A 197 -12.12 -37.30 10.09
C ARG A 197 -12.65 -38.18 11.22
N PRO A 198 -13.26 -37.63 12.28
CA PRO A 198 -14.14 -38.42 13.13
C PRO A 198 -15.52 -38.47 12.46
N GLU A 199 -16.00 -39.69 12.27
CA GLU A 199 -17.34 -40.03 11.80
C GLU A 199 -18.42 -39.61 12.81
N GLY A 200 -19.59 -39.19 12.30
CA GLY A 200 -20.90 -39.44 12.92
C GLY A 200 -21.47 -38.45 13.97
N TYR A 201 -22.40 -37.58 13.50
CA TYR A 201 -23.72 -37.14 14.07
C TYR A 201 -23.90 -36.74 15.58
N PRO A 202 -25.03 -36.13 16.01
CA PRO A 202 -25.91 -35.08 15.46
C PRO A 202 -26.28 -33.94 16.46
N ASN A 203 -26.83 -32.83 15.94
CA ASN A 203 -27.76 -31.84 16.54
C ASN A 203 -27.48 -31.17 17.92
N GLY A 204 -27.50 -29.82 17.91
CA GLY A 204 -28.22 -29.03 18.93
C GLY A 204 -27.49 -27.82 19.54
N GLY A 205 -28.04 -26.61 19.29
CA GLY A 205 -28.16 -25.54 20.29
C GLY A 205 -27.01 -24.52 20.46
N TYR A 206 -27.20 -23.31 19.92
CA TYR A 206 -26.53 -22.10 20.43
C TYR A 206 -27.26 -21.58 21.69
N PRO A 207 -26.53 -21.04 22.68
CA PRO A 207 -26.86 -19.67 23.10
C PRO A 207 -25.65 -18.76 23.42
N PHE A 208 -25.72 -17.56 22.84
CA PHE A 208 -25.37 -16.23 23.36
C PHE A 208 -24.06 -15.93 24.13
N GLY A 209 -23.29 -14.96 23.58
CA GLY A 209 -23.11 -13.65 24.21
C GLY A 209 -21.88 -13.42 25.12
N MET A 210 -20.79 -12.87 24.58
CA MET A 210 -19.75 -12.19 25.38
C MET A 210 -19.36 -10.82 24.81
N ASN A 211 -19.51 -9.79 25.66
CA ASN A 211 -19.21 -8.38 25.41
C ASN A 211 -17.73 -8.10 25.12
N GLN A 212 -17.44 -7.42 24.00
CA GLN A 212 -16.09 -7.05 23.51
C GLN A 212 -15.25 -6.23 24.50
N LYS A 213 -15.86 -5.56 25.48
CA LYS A 213 -15.15 -4.75 26.49
C LYS A 213 -14.43 -5.60 27.56
N LYS A 214 -14.89 -6.83 27.86
CA LYS A 214 -14.16 -7.74 28.78
C LYS A 214 -12.99 -8.46 28.11
N LEU A 215 -13.07 -8.66 26.79
CA LEU A 215 -12.00 -9.30 26.01
C LEU A 215 -10.74 -8.40 25.96
N LYS A 216 -10.89 -7.08 25.73
CA LYS A 216 -9.76 -6.13 25.68
C LYS A 216 -8.99 -5.99 27.02
N ILE A 217 -9.67 -6.13 28.17
CA ILE A 217 -9.02 -6.05 29.50
C ILE A 217 -8.32 -7.37 29.87
N MET A 218 -8.86 -8.53 29.47
CA MET A 218 -8.17 -9.81 29.64
C MET A 218 -6.93 -9.92 28.75
N THR A 219 -6.96 -9.38 27.51
CA THR A 219 -5.79 -9.41 26.61
C THR A 219 -4.62 -8.58 27.14
N ARG A 220 -4.88 -7.43 27.77
CA ARG A 220 -3.81 -6.57 28.32
C ARG A 220 -3.19 -7.14 29.60
N ARG A 221 -4.00 -7.79 30.45
CA ARG A 221 -3.48 -8.53 31.64
C ARG A 221 -2.79 -9.84 31.27
N ALA A 222 -3.20 -10.50 30.18
CA ALA A 222 -2.52 -11.68 29.64
C ALA A 222 -1.14 -11.34 29.05
N LEU A 223 -1.01 -10.24 28.31
CA LEU A 223 0.28 -9.82 27.72
C LEU A 223 1.33 -9.45 28.79
N VAL A 224 0.91 -8.82 29.90
CA VAL A 224 1.81 -8.52 31.02
C VAL A 224 2.17 -9.77 31.85
N LYS A 225 1.23 -10.73 32.00
CA LYS A 225 1.55 -12.06 32.60
C LYS A 225 2.44 -12.92 31.69
N ILE A 226 2.33 -12.79 30.37
CA ILE A 226 3.20 -13.47 29.38
C ILE A 226 4.61 -12.84 29.39
N SER A 227 4.73 -11.52 29.52
CA SER A 227 6.03 -10.86 29.67
C SER A 227 6.75 -11.26 30.97
N LYS A 228 6.02 -11.44 32.08
CA LYS A 228 6.61 -11.91 33.34
C LYS A 228 6.87 -13.43 33.39
N ARG A 229 6.14 -14.26 32.62
CA ARG A 229 6.46 -15.71 32.47
C ARG A 229 7.61 -15.99 31.48
N ARG A 230 7.93 -15.04 30.59
CA ARG A 230 9.03 -15.16 29.61
C ARG A 230 10.44 -15.25 30.21
N MET A 231 10.62 -14.91 31.49
CA MET A 231 11.91 -15.09 32.18
C MET A 231 12.05 -16.45 32.89
N SER A 232 11.02 -17.31 32.87
CA SER A 232 10.99 -18.53 33.70
C SER A 232 10.73 -19.84 32.95
N MET A 233 10.47 -19.84 31.64
CA MET A 233 10.30 -21.07 30.87
C MET A 233 11.12 -21.01 29.57
N GLY A 234 11.99 -22.00 29.41
CA GLY A 234 12.96 -22.13 28.31
C GLY A 234 12.38 -21.95 26.92
N GLY A 235 13.25 -21.52 26.01
CA GLY A 235 12.94 -20.91 24.73
C GLY A 235 11.99 -21.70 23.84
N TYR A 236 10.88 -21.07 23.47
CA TYR A 236 10.27 -21.29 22.17
C TYR A 236 11.14 -20.59 21.11
N VAL A 237 11.90 -21.35 20.34
CA VAL A 237 12.53 -20.85 19.12
C VAL A 237 11.42 -20.51 18.14
N GLU A 238 11.19 -19.23 17.89
CA GLU A 238 10.22 -18.79 16.91
C GLU A 238 10.74 -19.21 15.52
N MET A 239 10.20 -20.28 14.93
CA MET A 239 10.66 -20.74 13.61
C MET A 239 10.62 -19.59 12.61
N GLU A 240 11.76 -19.33 11.96
CA GLU A 240 11.89 -18.34 10.89
C GLU A 240 11.02 -18.75 9.71
N ARG A 241 10.31 -17.80 9.09
CA ARG A 241 9.59 -18.08 7.84
C ARG A 241 10.60 -18.15 6.71
N SER A 242 10.45 -19.12 5.81
CA SER A 242 11.24 -19.13 4.58
C SER A 242 10.57 -18.26 3.52
N MET A 243 11.39 -17.54 2.77
CA MET A 243 11.01 -16.76 1.60
C MET A 243 11.46 -17.43 0.29
N ASP A 244 11.87 -18.69 0.35
CA ASP A 244 12.31 -19.41 -0.83
C ASP A 244 11.11 -19.76 -1.72
N GLY A 245 11.29 -19.60 -3.04
CA GLY A 245 10.22 -19.82 -4.01
C GLY A 245 9.21 -18.69 -4.15
N ILE A 246 9.38 -17.55 -3.44
CA ILE A 246 8.64 -16.32 -3.73
C ILE A 246 9.24 -15.68 -4.98
N ASP A 247 8.42 -15.42 -6.00
CA ASP A 247 8.83 -14.63 -7.17
C ASP A 247 8.87 -13.14 -6.79
N LEU A 248 10.08 -12.58 -6.78
CA LEU A 248 10.35 -11.22 -6.32
C LEU A 248 10.28 -10.17 -7.44
N ARG A 249 9.94 -10.56 -8.68
CA ARG A 249 9.62 -9.57 -9.71
C ARG A 249 8.43 -8.75 -9.23
N CYS A 250 8.52 -7.43 -9.35
CA CYS A 250 7.50 -6.52 -8.87
C CYS A 250 7.24 -5.39 -9.87
N LYS A 251 6.12 -4.71 -9.67
CA LYS A 251 5.71 -3.56 -10.46
C LYS A 251 5.25 -2.41 -9.57
N VAL A 252 5.52 -1.19 -10.02
CA VAL A 252 4.98 0.04 -9.43
C VAL A 252 3.52 0.19 -9.84
N VAL A 253 2.65 0.54 -8.89
CA VAL A 253 1.20 0.62 -9.06
C VAL A 253 0.63 1.88 -8.39
N ASP A 254 -0.64 2.17 -8.67
CA ASP A 254 -1.43 3.25 -8.06
C ASP A 254 -0.95 4.67 -8.43
N PHE A 255 -1.47 5.15 -9.57
CA PHE A 255 -1.13 6.46 -10.15
C PHE A 255 -2.14 7.55 -9.80
N GLY A 256 -3.00 7.32 -8.79
CA GLY A 256 -4.03 8.27 -8.38
C GLY A 256 -3.50 9.60 -7.83
N ASN A 257 -2.25 9.62 -7.33
CA ASN A 257 -1.56 10.82 -6.86
C ASN A 257 -0.47 11.32 -7.83
N ALA A 258 -0.20 10.57 -8.90
CA ALA A 258 0.89 10.87 -9.82
C ALA A 258 0.58 12.14 -10.65
N CYS A 259 1.62 12.82 -11.10
CA CYS A 259 1.51 14.03 -11.91
C CYS A 259 2.57 14.07 -13.01
N LEU A 260 2.35 14.92 -14.02
CA LEU A 260 3.39 15.24 -14.99
C LEU A 260 4.30 16.32 -14.41
N PHE A 261 5.59 16.26 -14.71
CA PHE A 261 6.57 17.22 -14.21
C PHE A 261 6.20 18.69 -14.52
N ASP A 262 5.61 18.94 -15.69
CA ASP A 262 5.17 20.27 -16.14
C ASP A 262 3.75 20.63 -15.67
N LYS A 263 3.02 19.70 -15.03
CA LYS A 263 1.64 19.88 -14.56
C LYS A 263 1.44 19.26 -13.18
N GLN A 264 2.11 19.84 -12.19
CA GLN A 264 1.99 19.44 -10.78
C GLN A 264 0.61 19.87 -10.22
N ILE A 265 -0.04 18.98 -9.46
CA ILE A 265 -1.44 19.15 -9.00
C ILE A 265 -1.52 19.59 -7.54
N SER A 266 -0.59 19.11 -6.70
CA SER A 266 -0.55 19.36 -5.26
C SER A 266 0.90 19.49 -4.81
N ASP A 267 1.14 20.32 -3.80
CA ASP A 267 2.40 20.41 -3.07
C ASP A 267 2.44 19.47 -1.85
N ASP A 268 1.27 19.08 -1.32
CA ASP A 268 1.17 18.02 -0.31
C ASP A 268 1.15 16.67 -1.03
N ILE A 269 2.32 16.05 -1.08
CA ILE A 269 2.57 14.75 -1.70
C ILE A 269 3.30 13.81 -0.72
N GLN A 270 3.42 12.55 -1.14
CA GLN A 270 4.09 11.46 -0.42
C GLN A 270 3.46 11.11 0.91
N THR A 271 3.39 9.81 1.18
CA THR A 271 3.11 9.30 2.52
C THR A 271 4.21 9.67 3.50
N ARG A 272 3.84 10.06 4.72
CA ARG A 272 4.70 10.65 5.77
C ARG A 272 6.11 10.07 5.85
N GLN A 273 6.24 8.75 6.01
CA GLN A 273 7.52 8.06 6.27
C GLN A 273 8.45 8.02 5.04
N TYR A 274 7.93 8.30 3.86
CA TYR A 274 8.64 8.28 2.58
C TYR A 274 8.77 9.69 2.00
N ARG A 275 8.33 10.72 2.73
CA ARG A 275 8.29 12.12 2.27
C ARG A 275 9.68 12.74 2.25
N ALA A 276 9.98 13.40 1.14
CA ALA A 276 11.27 14.03 0.90
C ALA A 276 11.42 15.36 1.65
N PRO A 277 12.65 15.78 2.02
CA PRO A 277 12.88 17.02 2.75
C PRO A 277 12.41 18.25 1.97
N GLU A 278 12.57 18.29 0.64
CA GLU A 278 12.12 19.42 -0.18
C GLU A 278 10.60 19.63 -0.13
N VAL A 279 9.83 18.55 0.06
CA VAL A 279 8.37 18.59 0.22
C VAL A 279 8.00 19.11 1.61
N ILE A 280 8.68 18.65 2.67
CA ILE A 280 8.44 19.11 4.04
C ILE A 280 8.76 20.61 4.19
N ILE A 281 9.81 21.07 3.50
CA ILE A 281 10.27 22.46 3.58
C ILE A 281 9.46 23.37 2.63
N GLY A 282 8.79 22.81 1.63
CA GLY A 282 8.03 23.57 0.63
C GLY A 282 8.90 24.27 -0.41
N LEU A 283 9.99 23.63 -0.85
CA LEU A 283 10.89 24.17 -1.90
C LEU A 283 10.46 23.81 -3.32
N GLY A 284 9.27 23.24 -3.48
CA GLY A 284 8.84 22.55 -4.70
C GLY A 284 9.52 21.19 -4.85
N TYR A 285 9.06 20.40 -5.82
CA TYR A 285 9.57 19.06 -6.05
C TYR A 285 9.81 18.75 -7.52
N SER A 286 10.59 17.70 -7.75
CA SER A 286 10.87 17.13 -9.06
C SER A 286 10.92 15.59 -8.93
N PHE A 287 11.43 14.91 -9.95
CA PHE A 287 11.62 13.45 -9.97
C PHE A 287 12.39 12.89 -8.76
N SER A 288 13.19 13.72 -8.08
CA SER A 288 13.97 13.35 -6.89
C SER A 288 13.13 12.81 -5.73
N VAL A 289 11.86 13.22 -5.59
CA VAL A 289 11.02 12.79 -4.47
C VAL A 289 10.70 11.30 -4.52
N ASP A 290 10.54 10.74 -5.73
CA ASP A 290 10.37 9.30 -5.91
C ASP A 290 11.67 8.55 -5.57
N MET A 291 12.82 9.14 -5.86
CA MET A 291 14.13 8.56 -5.52
C MET A 291 14.37 8.55 -4.00
N TRP A 292 13.93 9.59 -3.30
CA TRP A 292 13.94 9.62 -1.84
C TRP A 292 13.03 8.54 -1.25
N SER A 293 11.79 8.45 -1.75
CA SER A 293 10.83 7.43 -1.35
C SER A 293 11.37 6.01 -1.59
N PHE A 294 12.00 5.79 -2.74
CA PHE A 294 12.67 4.55 -3.10
C PHE A 294 13.77 4.17 -2.09
N ALA A 295 14.59 5.13 -1.66
CA ALA A 295 15.64 4.88 -0.66
C ALA A 295 15.04 4.45 0.69
N CYS A 296 13.93 5.08 1.11
CA CYS A 296 13.19 4.70 2.31
C CYS A 296 12.64 3.26 2.21
N ILE A 297 12.05 2.89 1.07
CA ILE A 297 11.59 1.51 0.80
C ILE A 297 12.75 0.52 0.83
N ALA A 298 13.88 0.84 0.20
CA ALA A 298 15.05 -0.04 0.17
C ALA A 298 15.59 -0.30 1.58
N PHE A 299 15.64 0.72 2.44
CA PHE A 299 16.00 0.58 3.85
C PHE A 299 15.02 -0.32 4.59
N GLU A 300 13.72 -0.06 4.49
CA GLU A 300 12.69 -0.84 5.17
C GLU A 300 12.68 -2.32 4.73
N LEU A 301 12.92 -2.59 3.45
CA LEU A 301 13.09 -3.97 2.99
C LEU A 301 14.33 -4.62 3.60
N ALA A 302 15.42 -3.88 3.79
CA ALA A 302 16.68 -4.40 4.31
C ALA A 302 16.63 -4.65 5.83
N THR A 303 15.95 -3.81 6.58
CA THR A 303 15.95 -3.82 8.07
C THR A 303 14.64 -4.35 8.65
N GLY A 304 13.52 -4.13 7.96
CA GLY A 304 12.17 -4.30 8.49
C GLY A 304 11.64 -3.08 9.25
N ASP A 305 12.46 -2.03 9.40
CA ASP A 305 12.14 -0.80 10.13
C ASP A 305 12.00 0.37 9.16
N LEU A 306 11.12 1.31 9.51
CA LEU A 306 10.99 2.58 8.77
C LEU A 306 12.28 3.39 8.92
N LEU A 307 12.77 3.97 7.82
CA LEU A 307 13.97 4.82 7.84
C LEU A 307 13.75 6.07 8.70
N PHE A 308 12.60 6.72 8.51
CA PHE A 308 12.16 7.86 9.30
C PHE A 308 10.73 7.57 9.82
N ALA A 309 10.58 7.63 11.14
CA ALA A 309 9.31 7.41 11.83
C ALA A 309 9.00 8.62 12.73
N PRO A 310 8.69 9.78 12.11
CA PRO A 310 8.49 11.00 12.87
C PRO A 310 7.28 10.91 13.79
N LYS A 311 7.33 11.68 14.87
CA LYS A 311 6.31 11.71 15.92
C LYS A 311 5.82 13.14 16.10
N ASN A 312 4.57 13.24 16.52
CA ASN A 312 4.00 14.52 16.94
C ASN A 312 4.14 14.67 18.47
N SER A 313 4.54 15.85 18.92
CA SER A 313 4.72 16.20 20.33
C SER A 313 4.13 17.60 20.59
N PRO A 314 3.75 17.94 21.83
CA PRO A 314 3.40 19.33 22.16
C PRO A 314 4.55 20.33 21.95
N GLU A 315 5.81 19.86 21.96
CA GLU A 315 7.01 20.70 21.90
C GLU A 315 7.52 20.95 20.48
N PHE A 316 7.18 20.07 19.54
CA PHE A 316 7.64 20.14 18.16
C PHE A 316 6.60 19.48 17.24
N THR A 317 6.49 20.03 16.05
CA THR A 317 5.65 19.48 14.99
C THR A 317 6.26 18.19 14.45
N GLU A 318 5.41 17.36 13.84
CA GLU A 318 5.88 16.15 13.16
C GLU A 318 6.87 16.49 12.04
N ASP A 319 6.76 17.66 11.40
CA ASP A 319 7.70 18.16 10.37
C ASP A 319 9.08 18.49 10.94
N GLU A 320 9.13 19.14 12.09
CA GLU A 320 10.38 19.43 12.80
C GLU A 320 11.09 18.14 13.24
N ASP A 321 10.35 17.18 13.82
CA ASP A 321 10.92 15.87 14.19
C ASP A 321 11.45 15.11 12.97
N HIS A 322 10.71 15.16 11.87
CA HIS A 322 11.12 14.47 10.65
C HIS A 322 12.41 15.04 10.06
N LEU A 323 12.54 16.37 10.00
CA LEU A 323 13.77 17.02 9.57
C LEU A 323 14.93 16.77 10.55
N ALA A 324 14.65 16.71 11.86
CA ALA A 324 15.66 16.37 12.86
C ALA A 324 16.20 14.95 12.67
N LEU A 325 15.34 13.96 12.45
CA LEU A 325 15.74 12.58 12.13
C LEU A 325 16.61 12.51 10.85
N MET A 326 16.25 13.28 9.82
CA MET A 326 17.06 13.37 8.60
C MET A 326 18.44 13.97 8.88
N MET A 327 18.51 15.01 9.72
CA MET A 327 19.77 15.67 10.07
C MET A 327 20.67 14.81 10.97
N GLU A 328 20.08 14.00 11.85
CA GLU A 328 20.82 13.05 12.68
C GLU A 328 21.55 12.00 11.81
N LEU A 329 20.87 11.52 10.75
CA LEU A 329 21.42 10.51 9.86
C LEU A 329 22.35 11.07 8.78
N LEU A 330 21.96 12.18 8.12
CA LEU A 330 22.62 12.70 6.92
C LEU A 330 23.52 13.92 7.20
N GLY A 331 23.50 14.42 8.43
CA GLY A 331 24.20 15.64 8.83
C GLY A 331 23.39 16.91 8.55
N ARG A 332 24.04 18.06 8.72
CA ARG A 332 23.36 19.37 8.65
C ARG A 332 22.76 19.62 7.26
N MET A 333 21.55 20.17 7.24
CA MET A 333 20.92 20.61 6.00
C MET A 333 21.79 21.65 5.27
N PRO A 334 21.94 21.54 3.94
CA PRO A 334 22.72 22.51 3.19
C PRO A 334 22.12 23.91 3.31
N ARG A 335 22.98 24.93 3.51
CA ARG A 335 22.55 26.33 3.69
C ARG A 335 21.67 26.85 2.55
N LYS A 336 21.87 26.36 1.33
CA LYS A 336 21.08 26.74 0.14
C LYS A 336 19.61 26.30 0.21
N VAL A 337 19.29 25.29 1.01
CA VAL A 337 17.93 24.73 1.18
C VAL A 337 17.38 24.97 2.58
N THR A 338 18.09 25.72 3.43
CA THR A 338 17.63 26.05 4.78
C THR A 338 16.88 27.39 4.72
N PRO A 339 15.53 27.42 4.76
CA PRO A 339 14.82 28.66 4.93
C PRO A 339 15.24 29.39 6.21
N PHE A 340 15.19 30.71 6.17
CA PHE A 340 15.59 31.59 7.28
C PHE A 340 14.89 31.22 8.61
N CYS A 341 13.68 30.67 8.55
CA CYS A 341 12.88 30.26 9.72
C CYS A 341 13.39 28.98 10.41
N LEU A 342 14.05 28.05 9.70
CA LEU A 342 14.62 26.84 10.32
C LEU A 342 15.91 27.14 11.07
N LEU A 343 16.60 28.24 10.73
CA LEU A 343 17.83 28.67 11.40
C LEU A 343 17.61 29.11 12.86
N THR A 344 16.38 29.42 13.25
CA THR A 344 16.07 29.95 14.60
C THR A 344 15.55 28.90 15.58
N SER A 345 15.00 27.78 15.12
CA SER A 345 14.37 26.76 15.97
C SER A 345 15.15 25.44 16.10
N LEU A 346 16.06 25.12 15.15
CA LEU A 346 16.84 23.87 15.15
C LEU A 346 18.37 24.07 15.17
N PHE A 347 18.85 25.32 15.06
CA PHE A 347 20.27 25.63 14.85
C PHE A 347 20.92 26.54 15.91
N ILE A 348 20.27 26.74 17.07
CA ILE A 348 20.89 27.36 18.25
C ILE A 348 21.05 26.33 19.37
#